data_AF-A0A7S0R3K7-F1
#
_entry.id   AF-A0A7S0R3K7-F1
#
_cell.length_a   1.000
_cell.length_b   1.000
_cell.length_c   1.000
_cell.angle_alpha   90.00
_cell.angle_beta   90.00
_cell.angle_gamma   90.00
#
_symmetry.space_group_name_H-M   'P 1'
#
loop_
_entity.id
_entity.type
_entity.pdbx_description
1 polymer ?
#
loop_
_entity_poly.entity_id
_entity_poly.type
_entity_poly.pdbx_seq_one_letter_code
_entity_poly.pdbx_strand_id
1 'polypeptide(L)'
;DVQDEYAGLLQKFRKATLRRLQDMEGKQWKDGQEIMEFHPFEADETDMHKHSLYKTVNQFLHEHGARNHPALTISLSGGVDSMVLAKLLVKLRDKHNNFRVVAVHIDYANRPESGAEADYAE
;
A
#
# COMPACT_ATOMS: atom_id res chain seq x y z
N ASP A 1 -2.02 -23.68 12.99
CA ASP A 1 -3.11 -24.41 13.64
C ASP A 1 -4.38 -23.63 13.42
N VAL A 2 -5.48 -24.27 12.99
CA VAL A 2 -6.68 -23.55 12.53
C VAL A 2 -7.33 -22.73 13.66
N GLN A 3 -7.18 -23.17 14.91
CA GLN A 3 -7.65 -22.43 16.09
C GLN A 3 -6.87 -21.12 16.32
N ASP A 4 -5.57 -21.09 16.04
CA ASP A 4 -4.74 -19.88 16.17
C ASP A 4 -5.10 -18.84 15.11
N GLU A 5 -5.43 -19.27 13.89
CA GLU A 5 -5.90 -18.37 12.84
C GLU A 5 -7.24 -17.71 13.19
N TYR A 6 -8.19 -18.48 13.76
CA TYR A 6 -9.46 -17.92 14.22
C TYR A 6 -9.30 -16.97 15.41
N ALA A 7 -8.41 -17.30 16.35
CA ALA A 7 -8.10 -16.41 17.47
C ALA A 7 -7.48 -15.09 16.98
N GLY A 8 -6.55 -15.16 16.03
CA GLY A 8 -5.95 -13.97 15.40
C GLY A 8 -6.98 -13.13 14.63
N LEU A 9 -7.91 -13.77 13.92
CA LEU A 9 -8.97 -13.08 13.19
C LEU A 9 -9.92 -12.33 14.14
N LEU A 10 -10.35 -12.98 15.22
CA LEU A 10 -11.20 -12.36 16.26
C LEU A 10 -10.48 -11.18 16.93
N GLN A 11 -9.17 -11.30 17.17
CA GLN A 11 -8.37 -10.21 17.74
C GLN A 11 -8.30 -9.00 16.79
N LYS A 12 -8.13 -9.23 15.48
CA LYS A 12 -8.17 -8.16 14.46
C LYS A 12 -9.53 -7.48 14.40
N PHE A 13 -10.63 -8.24 14.37
CA PHE A 13 -11.98 -7.67 14.39
C PHE A 13 -12.23 -6.85 15.65
N ARG A 14 -11.82 -7.35 16.82
CA ARG A 14 -11.93 -6.62 18.09
C ARG A 14 -11.14 -5.31 18.05
N LYS A 15 -9.89 -5.34 17.57
CA LYS A 15 -9.05 -4.14 17.42
C LYS A 15 -9.70 -3.11 16.49
N ALA A 16 -10.13 -3.52 15.29
CA ALA A 16 -10.78 -2.63 14.33
C ALA A 16 -12.12 -2.05 14.83
N THR A 17 -12.89 -2.84 15.59
CA THR A 17 -14.18 -2.39 16.15
C THR A 17 -13.98 -1.36 17.27
N LEU A 18 -13.05 -1.62 18.19
CA LEU A 18 -12.70 -0.68 19.25
C LEU A 18 -12.09 0.60 18.68
N ARG A 19 -11.30 0.49 17.61
CA ARG A 19 -10.73 1.61 16.87
C ARG A 19 -11.81 2.58 16.38
N ARG A 20 -12.80 2.06 15.65
CA ARG A 20 -13.94 2.85 15.16
C ARG A 20 -14.76 3.46 16.29
N LEU A 21 -14.93 2.75 17.41
CA LEU A 21 -15.65 3.27 18.56
C LEU A 21 -14.92 4.48 19.18
N GLN A 22 -13.59 4.41 19.33
CA GLN A 22 -12.77 5.51 19.86
C GLN A 22 -12.80 6.74 18.95
N ASP A 23 -12.74 6.52 17.62
CA ASP A 23 -12.89 7.58 16.62
C ASP A 23 -14.24 8.29 16.75
N MET A 24 -15.34 7.52 16.89
CA MET A 24 -16.69 8.06 17.07
C MET A 24 -16.86 8.83 18.39
N GLU A 25 -16.13 8.44 19.43
CA GLU A 25 -16.14 9.11 20.74
C GLU A 25 -15.22 10.35 20.79
N GLY A 26 -14.48 10.66 19.72
CA GLY A 26 -13.54 11.78 19.66
C GLY A 26 -12.36 11.65 20.64
N LYS A 27 -12.09 10.43 21.13
CA LYS A 27 -10.99 10.18 22.06
C LYS A 27 -9.68 10.16 21.27
N GLN A 28 -8.74 11.04 21.63
CA GLN A 28 -7.37 10.95 21.12
C GLN A 28 -6.73 9.63 21.56
N TRP A 29 -5.98 9.03 20.64
CA TRP A 29 -5.20 7.82 20.83
C TRP A 29 -4.37 7.92 22.10
N LYS A 30 -4.41 6.88 22.95
CA LYS A 30 -3.35 6.72 23.95
C LYS A 30 -2.08 6.36 23.18
N ASP A 31 -1.13 7.29 23.25
CA ASP A 31 0.24 7.17 22.77
C ASP A 31 0.77 5.74 22.96
N GLY A 32 1.10 5.04 21.87
CA GLY A 32 1.65 3.68 21.92
C GLY A 32 0.93 2.59 21.09
N GLN A 33 -0.05 2.93 20.25
CA GLN A 33 -0.43 2.03 19.15
C GLN A 33 0.22 2.52 17.87
N GLU A 34 1.28 1.83 17.43
CA GLU A 34 1.95 2.11 16.17
C GLU A 34 0.93 2.06 15.03
N ILE A 35 0.84 3.17 14.29
CA ILE A 35 0.00 3.32 13.09
C ILE A 35 0.40 2.24 12.06
N MET A 36 1.69 1.94 12.02
CA MET A 36 2.30 0.88 11.23
C MET A 36 2.12 -0.46 11.96
N GLU A 37 1.17 -1.29 11.52
CA GLU A 37 1.03 -2.65 12.07
C GLU A 37 2.21 -3.57 11.71
N PHE A 38 3.02 -3.16 10.73
CA PHE A 38 4.20 -3.86 10.23
C PHE A 38 5.34 -2.88 10.00
N HIS A 39 6.54 -3.25 10.44
CA HIS A 39 7.75 -2.48 10.16
C HIS A 39 8.31 -2.81 8.77
N PRO A 40 9.07 -1.88 8.15
CA PRO A 40 9.79 -2.15 6.92
C PRO A 40 10.72 -3.36 7.08
N PHE A 41 10.75 -4.22 6.07
CA PHE A 41 11.67 -5.34 5.98
C PHE A 41 12.14 -5.51 4.54
N GLU A 42 13.29 -6.14 4.36
CA GLU A 42 13.81 -6.50 3.04
C GLU A 42 13.07 -7.75 2.53
N ALA A 43 12.31 -7.61 1.45
CA ALA A 43 11.60 -8.71 0.82
C ALA A 43 12.50 -9.43 -0.20
N ASP A 44 12.40 -10.76 -0.28
CA ASP A 44 12.98 -11.53 -1.39
C ASP A 44 12.14 -11.33 -2.65
N GLU A 45 12.72 -10.65 -3.64
CA GLU A 45 12.07 -10.31 -4.89
C GLU A 45 12.54 -11.16 -6.08
N THR A 46 13.37 -12.19 -5.84
CA THR A 46 14.03 -13.00 -6.88
C THR A 46 13.02 -13.55 -7.91
N ASP A 47 11.88 -14.05 -7.43
CA ASP A 47 10.85 -14.69 -8.24
C ASP A 47 9.63 -13.81 -8.54
N MET A 48 9.71 -12.50 -8.26
CA MET A 48 8.60 -11.55 -8.49
C MET A 48 8.05 -11.62 -9.92
N HIS A 49 8.93 -11.78 -10.91
CA HIS A 49 8.59 -11.87 -12.33
C HIS A 49 7.71 -13.09 -12.68
N LYS A 50 7.72 -14.15 -11.85
CA LYS A 50 6.89 -15.35 -12.05
C LYS A 50 5.47 -15.14 -11.56
N HIS A 51 5.25 -14.20 -10.65
CA HIS A 51 3.96 -13.93 -10.02
C HIS A 51 2.91 -13.46 -11.05
N SER A 52 1.66 -13.89 -10.87
CA SER A 52 0.55 -13.56 -11.78
C SER A 52 0.34 -12.04 -11.87
N LEU A 53 0.33 -11.36 -10.73
CA LEU A 53 0.18 -9.90 -10.66
C LEU A 53 1.24 -9.15 -11.49
N TYR A 54 2.51 -9.56 -11.40
CA TYR A 54 3.58 -8.96 -12.20
C TYR A 54 3.30 -9.12 -13.70
N LYS A 55 2.90 -10.31 -14.13
CA LYS A 55 2.58 -10.61 -15.53
C LYS A 55 1.38 -9.79 -16.01
N THR A 56 0.32 -9.70 -15.19
CA THR A 56 -0.89 -8.94 -15.50
C THR A 56 -0.58 -7.45 -15.67
N VAL A 57 0.15 -6.85 -14.74
CA VAL A 57 0.53 -5.42 -14.84
C VAL A 57 1.45 -5.19 -16.03
N ASN A 58 2.42 -6.08 -16.27
CA ASN A 58 3.29 -5.98 -17.44
C ASN A 58 2.52 -6.04 -18.76
N GLN A 59 1.54 -6.95 -18.86
CA GLN A 59 0.67 -7.06 -20.03
C GLN A 59 -0.18 -5.80 -20.22
N PHE A 60 -0.78 -5.30 -19.14
CA PHE A 60 -1.56 -4.06 -19.17
C PHE A 60 -0.72 -2.87 -19.68
N LEU A 61 0.50 -2.70 -19.17
CA LEU A 61 1.42 -1.65 -19.63
C LEU A 61 1.79 -1.80 -21.11
N HIS A 62 1.97 -3.04 -21.58
CA HIS A 62 2.27 -3.32 -22.98
C HIS A 62 1.11 -2.94 -23.90
N GLU A 63 -0.11 -3.38 -23.56
CA GLU A 63 -1.34 -3.13 -24.32
C GLU A 63 -1.67 -1.64 -24.43
N HIS A 64 -1.40 -0.87 -23.36
CA HIS A 64 -1.66 0.56 -23.31
C HIS A 64 -0.47 1.41 -23.74
N GLY A 65 0.57 0.80 -24.32
CA GLY A 65 1.68 1.54 -24.91
C GLY A 65 2.51 2.35 -23.91
N ALA A 66 2.69 1.87 -22.68
CA ALA A 66 3.42 2.56 -21.61
C ALA A 66 4.80 3.07 -22.06
N ARG A 67 5.49 2.33 -22.93
CA ARG A 67 6.76 2.71 -23.58
C ARG A 67 6.75 4.06 -24.33
N ASN A 68 5.58 4.51 -24.75
CA ASN A 68 5.39 5.78 -25.47
C ASN A 68 5.16 6.96 -24.52
N HIS A 69 5.01 6.70 -23.21
CA HIS A 69 4.77 7.71 -22.20
C HIS A 69 6.04 7.97 -21.39
N PRO A 70 6.51 9.23 -21.29
CA PRO A 70 7.71 9.55 -20.53
C PRO A 70 7.50 9.46 -19.01
N ALA A 71 6.25 9.44 -18.55
CA ALA A 71 5.89 9.31 -17.14
C ALA A 71 4.52 8.64 -16.98
N LEU A 72 4.36 7.90 -15.89
CA LEU A 72 3.10 7.36 -15.40
C LEU A 72 2.87 7.86 -13.97
N THR A 73 1.65 8.32 -13.71
CA THR A 73 1.22 8.78 -12.39
C THR A 73 0.37 7.73 -11.70
N ILE A 74 0.61 7.48 -10.42
CA ILE A 74 -0.19 6.60 -9.58
C ILE A 74 -0.76 7.38 -8.40
N SER A 75 -2.07 7.21 -8.17
CA SER A 75 -2.70 7.67 -6.93
C SER A 75 -2.32 6.71 -5.80
N LEU A 76 -1.58 7.22 -4.82
CA LEU A 76 -1.09 6.44 -3.68
C LEU A 76 -1.97 6.75 -2.48
N SER A 77 -2.77 5.79 -2.02
CA SER A 77 -3.71 5.99 -0.91
C SER A 77 -3.15 5.59 0.46
N GLY A 78 -1.94 5.05 0.52
CA GLY A 78 -1.39 4.40 1.72
C GLY A 78 -1.93 2.98 1.95
N GLY A 79 -2.86 2.50 1.12
CA GLY A 79 -3.32 1.12 1.15
C GLY A 79 -2.34 0.15 0.45
N VAL A 80 -2.36 -1.12 0.88
CA VAL A 80 -1.46 -2.16 0.36
C VAL A 80 -1.53 -2.32 -1.17
N ASP A 81 -2.73 -2.19 -1.76
CA ASP A 81 -2.93 -2.32 -3.20
C ASP A 81 -2.17 -1.25 -3.98
N SER A 82 -2.28 0.01 -3.53
CA SER A 82 -1.61 1.15 -4.17
C SER A 82 -0.08 1.06 -4.00
N MET A 83 0.40 0.60 -2.84
CA MET A 83 1.83 0.40 -2.59
C MET A 83 2.42 -0.73 -3.46
N VAL A 84 1.72 -1.87 -3.56
CA VAL A 84 2.15 -3.00 -4.39
C VAL A 84 2.17 -2.58 -5.86
N LEU A 85 1.16 -1.85 -6.34
CA LEU A 85 1.13 -1.38 -7.71
C LEU A 85 2.27 -0.37 -7.97
N ALA A 86 2.54 0.56 -7.06
CA ALA A 86 3.67 1.49 -7.16
C ALA A 86 5.01 0.74 -7.29
N LYS A 87 5.22 -0.29 -6.46
CA LYS A 87 6.42 -1.15 -6.52
C LYS A 87 6.56 -1.85 -7.88
N LEU A 88 5.47 -2.41 -8.40
CA LEU A 88 5.47 -3.08 -9.70
C LEU A 88 5.78 -2.11 -10.84
N LEU A 89 5.23 -0.90 -10.83
CA LEU A 89 5.54 0.13 -11.83
C LEU A 89 7.03 0.48 -11.82
N VAL A 90 7.64 0.64 -10.64
CA VAL A 90 9.08 0.89 -10.51
C VAL A 90 9.91 -0.25 -11.10
N LYS A 91 9.51 -1.51 -10.85
CA LYS A 91 10.21 -2.70 -11.38
C LYS A 91 10.01 -2.94 -12.87
N LEU A 92 8.91 -2.44 -13.44
CA LEU A 92 8.56 -2.61 -14.84
C LEU A 92 9.05 -1.47 -15.73
N ARG A 93 9.35 -0.29 -15.17
CA ARG A 93 9.77 0.88 -15.95
C ARG A 93 10.93 0.58 -16.91
N ASP A 94 11.93 -0.20 -16.46
CA ASP A 94 13.13 -0.51 -17.24
C ASP A 94 12.78 -1.36 -18.49
N LYS A 95 11.69 -2.13 -18.44
CA LYS A 95 11.19 -2.93 -19.58
C LYS A 95 10.35 -2.11 -20.56
N HIS A 96 9.92 -0.91 -20.17
CA HIS A 96 8.98 -0.07 -20.91
C HIS A 96 9.58 1.32 -21.16
N ASN A 97 10.80 1.37 -21.70
CA ASN A 97 11.49 2.61 -22.09
C ASN A 97 11.80 3.58 -20.92
N ASN A 98 11.98 3.04 -19.72
CA ASN A 98 12.42 3.78 -18.53
C ASN A 98 11.57 5.03 -18.22
N PHE A 99 10.25 4.88 -18.27
CA PHE A 99 9.33 5.96 -17.88
C PHE A 99 9.51 6.35 -16.41
N ARG A 100 9.20 7.60 -16.08
CA ARG A 100 9.18 8.07 -14.69
C ARG A 100 7.91 7.60 -13.98
N VAL A 101 8.03 7.11 -12.75
CA VAL A 101 6.88 6.82 -11.89
C VAL A 101 6.68 7.99 -10.94
N VAL A 102 5.49 8.59 -10.96
CA VAL A 102 5.12 9.70 -10.08
C VAL A 102 4.00 9.23 -9.15
N ALA A 103 4.30 9.08 -7.86
CA ALA A 103 3.28 8.82 -6.85
C ALA A 103 2.65 10.14 -6.41
N VAL A 104 1.32 10.17 -6.34
CA VAL A 104 0.56 11.31 -5.83
C VAL A 104 -0.28 10.81 -4.67
N HIS A 105 0.08 11.25 -3.47
CA HIS A 105 -0.73 11.06 -2.27
C HIS A 105 -1.59 12.31 -2.05
N ILE A 106 -2.85 12.11 -1.67
CA ILE A 106 -3.75 13.20 -1.26
C ILE A 106 -4.05 12.98 0.20
N ASP A 107 -3.53 13.86 1.06
CA ASP A 107 -3.97 13.93 2.44
C ASP A 107 -5.35 14.61 2.49
N TYR A 108 -6.36 13.83 2.86
CA TYR A 108 -7.72 14.33 3.01
C TYR A 108 -7.97 15.02 4.36
N ALA A 109 -7.02 14.98 5.31
CA ALA A 109 -7.16 15.51 6.66
C ALA A 109 -8.39 15.00 7.45
N ASN A 110 -8.95 13.86 7.03
CA ASN A 110 -10.20 13.32 7.59
C ASN A 110 -10.01 12.56 8.91
N ARG A 111 -8.76 12.23 9.28
CA ARG A 111 -8.40 11.49 10.49
C ARG A 111 -7.16 12.11 11.12
N PRO A 112 -6.98 12.09 12.47
CA PRO A 112 -5.76 12.57 13.11
C PRO A 112 -4.49 11.90 12.59
N GLU A 113 -4.62 10.67 12.09
CA GLU A 113 -3.52 9.83 11.61
C GLU A 113 -3.15 10.08 10.14
N SER A 114 -3.96 10.87 9.42
CA SER A 114 -3.75 11.15 8.00
C SER A 114 -2.43 11.87 7.71
N GLY A 115 -1.99 12.76 8.62
CA GLY A 115 -0.66 13.38 8.53
C GLY A 115 0.48 12.36 8.61
N ALA A 116 0.38 11.37 9.50
CA ALA A 116 1.39 10.32 9.59
C ALA A 116 1.36 9.35 8.39
N GLU A 117 0.18 9.12 7.79
CA GLU A 117 0.04 8.36 6.53
C GLU A 117 0.70 9.11 5.35
N ALA A 118 0.57 10.44 5.32
CA ALA A 118 1.20 11.30 4.33
C ALA A 118 2.73 11.36 4.51
N ASP A 119 3.22 11.56 5.74
CA ASP A 119 4.65 11.56 6.07
C ASP A 119 5.34 10.24 5.69
N TYR A 120 4.64 9.11 5.79
CA TYR A 120 5.16 7.81 5.38
C TYR A 120 5.25 7.65 3.84
N ALA A 121 4.41 8.37 3.10
CA ALA A 121 4.34 8.31 1.64
C ALA A 121 5.33 9.24 0.92
N GLU A 122 5.88 10.24 1.62
CA GLU A 122 6.94 11.16 1.14
C GLU A 122 8.35 10.52 1.18
#